data_AF-A0AAU6MVP7-F1
#
_entry.id   AF-A0AAU6MVP7-F1
#
_cell.length_a   1.000
_cell.length_b   1.000
_cell.length_c   1.000
_cell.angle_alpha   90.00
_cell.angle_beta   90.00
_cell.angle_gamma   90.00
#
_symmetry.space_group_name_H-M   'P 1'
#
loop_
_entity.id
_entity.type
_entity.pdbx_description
1 polymer ?
#
loop_
_entity_poly.entity_id
_entity_poly.type
_entity_poly.pdbx_seq_one_letter_code
_entity_poly.pdbx_strand_id
1 'polypeptide(L)'
;MSETRMDEIRAREAAATPGPWGTSRDLNGTYTVKHGTYVTAEDGFGSDGDVAVLVGDEQAAYGNGSFIARARNDVPYLLGRLAHLKAELADRAQENRELRREAGRAADLIVAGKNDQAVSLLRHMPDPEITNQTVEA
;
A
#
# COMPACT_ATOMS: atom_id res chain seq x y z
N MET A 1 -7.59 10.07 0.82
CA MET A 1 -7.99 9.33 2.05
C MET A 1 -7.35 10.03 3.23
N SER A 2 -8.12 10.34 4.28
CA SER A 2 -7.59 11.03 5.46
C SER A 2 -6.63 10.13 6.24
N GLU A 3 -5.71 10.72 7.01
CA GLU A 3 -4.81 9.94 7.88
C GLU A 3 -5.61 9.18 8.94
N THR A 4 -6.64 9.81 9.51
CA THR A 4 -7.61 9.17 10.41
C THR A 4 -8.18 7.87 9.82
N ARG A 5 -8.56 7.89 8.54
CA ARG A 5 -9.13 6.71 7.88
C ARG A 5 -8.08 5.62 7.65
N MET A 6 -6.81 5.97 7.44
CA MET A 6 -5.73 4.99 7.35
C MET A 6 -5.47 4.31 8.69
N ASP A 7 -5.45 5.08 9.76
CA ASP A 7 -5.24 4.57 11.12
C ASP A 7 -6.37 3.65 11.56
N GLU A 8 -7.62 3.99 11.23
CA GLU A 8 -8.76 3.10 11.44
C GLU A 8 -8.58 1.74 10.73
N ILE A 9 -8.10 1.75 9.49
CA ILE A 9 -7.89 0.50 8.73
C ILE A 9 -6.73 -0.29 9.32
N ARG A 10 -5.61 0.36 9.68
CA ARG A 10 -4.48 -0.30 10.37
C ARG A 10 -4.93 -0.94 11.68
N ALA A 11 -5.73 -0.23 12.48
CA ALA A 11 -6.25 -0.74 13.74
C ALA A 11 -7.16 -1.97 13.51
N ARG A 12 -8.00 -1.95 12.48
CA ARG A 12 -8.84 -3.10 12.11
C ARG A 12 -8.01 -4.29 11.62
N GLU A 13 -6.98 -4.03 10.83
CA GLU A 13 -6.07 -5.07 10.34
C GLU A 13 -5.31 -5.73 11.51
N ALA A 14 -4.79 -4.92 12.44
CA ALA A 14 -4.07 -5.41 13.61
C ALA A 14 -4.98 -6.17 14.60
N ALA A 15 -6.26 -5.79 14.70
CA ALA A 15 -7.24 -6.48 15.54
C ALA A 15 -7.77 -7.78 14.94
N ALA A 16 -7.59 -8.00 13.63
CA ALA A 16 -8.03 -9.22 12.97
C ALA A 16 -7.14 -10.42 13.34
N THR A 17 -7.72 -11.62 13.35
CA THR A 17 -6.98 -12.87 13.59
C THR A 17 -5.74 -12.95 12.69
N PRO A 18 -4.55 -13.29 13.22
CA PRO A 18 -3.36 -13.48 12.40
C PRO A 18 -3.59 -14.48 11.26
N GLY A 19 -2.93 -14.24 10.12
CA GLY A 19 -2.95 -15.14 8.96
C GLY A 19 -1.93 -16.28 9.07
N PRO A 20 -1.90 -17.19 8.08
CA PRO A 20 -2.73 -17.18 6.87
C PRO A 20 -4.17 -17.65 7.16
N TRP A 21 -5.11 -17.14 6.37
CA TRP A 21 -6.48 -17.61 6.34
C TRP A 21 -6.72 -18.47 5.10
N GLY A 22 -7.59 -19.47 5.24
CA GLY A 22 -8.03 -20.33 4.16
C GLY A 22 -9.55 -20.44 4.11
N THR A 23 -10.08 -20.98 3.02
CA THR A 23 -11.49 -21.31 2.88
C THR A 23 -11.69 -22.81 3.00
N SER A 24 -12.80 -23.22 3.61
CA SER A 24 -13.20 -24.62 3.74
C SER A 24 -14.70 -24.74 3.52
N ARG A 25 -15.12 -25.86 2.93
CA ARG A 25 -16.52 -26.23 2.73
C ARG A 25 -16.78 -27.51 3.49
N ASP A 26 -17.80 -27.52 4.34
CA ASP A 26 -18.21 -28.74 5.04
C ASP A 26 -19.15 -29.62 4.19
N LEU A 27 -19.51 -30.80 4.69
CA LEU A 27 -20.41 -31.74 4.02
C LEU A 27 -21.85 -31.23 3.88
N ASN A 28 -22.24 -30.22 4.68
CA ASN A 28 -23.55 -29.57 4.59
C ASN A 28 -23.56 -28.42 3.57
N GLY A 29 -22.43 -28.14 2.93
CA GLY A 29 -22.27 -27.06 1.97
C GLY A 29 -21.98 -25.70 2.58
N THR A 30 -21.69 -25.62 3.88
CA THR A 30 -21.36 -24.38 4.59
C THR A 30 -19.92 -23.99 4.28
N TYR A 31 -19.72 -22.73 3.84
CA TYR A 31 -18.39 -22.17 3.68
C TYR A 31 -17.92 -21.46 4.93
N THR A 32 -16.68 -21.71 5.31
CA THR A 32 -16.02 -21.09 6.47
C THR A 32 -14.68 -20.51 6.05
N VAL A 33 -14.33 -19.37 6.63
CA VAL A 33 -12.96 -18.84 6.61
C VAL A 33 -12.29 -19.34 7.88
N LYS A 34 -11.13 -19.96 7.74
CA LYS A 34 -10.39 -20.63 8.82
C LYS A 34 -8.99 -20.04 8.96
N HIS A 35 -8.49 -19.94 10.18
CA HIS A 35 -7.10 -19.56 10.43
C HIS A 35 -6.25 -20.79 10.75
N GLY A 36 -4.97 -20.73 10.37
CA GLY A 36 -4.03 -21.81 10.65
C GLY A 36 -4.44 -23.13 10.01
N THR A 37 -4.86 -23.11 8.74
CA THR A 37 -5.22 -24.35 8.02
C THR A 37 -3.98 -25.20 7.78
N TYR A 38 -4.05 -26.49 8.08
CA TYR A 38 -2.96 -27.44 7.90
C TYR A 38 -3.47 -28.78 7.36
N VAL A 39 -2.55 -29.61 6.87
CA VAL A 39 -2.84 -30.97 6.41
C VAL A 39 -1.92 -31.95 7.14
N THR A 40 -2.48 -32.94 7.82
CA THR A 40 -1.75 -34.05 8.44
C THR A 40 -2.12 -35.38 7.77
N ALA A 41 -1.25 -36.39 7.92
CA ALA A 41 -1.53 -37.72 7.40
C ALA A 41 -2.62 -38.46 8.20
N GLU A 42 -2.78 -38.14 9.48
CA GLU A 42 -3.73 -38.79 10.39
C GLU A 42 -5.12 -38.17 10.30
N ASP A 43 -5.21 -36.84 10.32
CA ASP A 43 -6.49 -36.10 10.42
C ASP A 43 -6.95 -35.51 9.08
N GLY A 44 -6.10 -35.59 8.04
CA GLY A 44 -6.36 -34.93 6.78
C GLY A 44 -6.31 -33.40 6.93
N PHE A 45 -7.36 -32.70 6.50
CA PHE A 45 -7.42 -31.24 6.54
C PHE A 45 -7.92 -30.72 7.89
N GLY A 46 -7.10 -29.92 8.57
CA GLY A 46 -7.40 -29.31 9.87
C GLY A 46 -7.23 -27.79 9.87
N SER A 47 -7.60 -27.16 11.00
CA SER A 47 -7.44 -25.72 11.22
C SER A 47 -7.38 -25.37 12.71
N ASP A 48 -6.74 -24.26 13.04
CA ASP A 48 -6.65 -23.76 14.41
C ASP A 48 -7.91 -23.04 14.89
N GLY A 49 -8.82 -22.67 13.97
CA GLY A 49 -10.13 -22.14 14.31
C GLY A 49 -10.87 -21.47 13.16
N ASP A 50 -12.15 -21.20 13.39
CA ASP A 50 -13.02 -20.51 12.44
C ASP A 50 -12.92 -18.98 12.66
N VAL A 51 -12.69 -18.25 11.57
CA VAL A 51 -12.69 -16.78 11.54
C VAL A 51 -14.08 -16.24 11.23
N ALA A 52 -14.78 -16.88 10.28
CA ALA A 52 -16.12 -16.50 9.86
C ALA A 52 -16.86 -17.66 9.21
N VAL A 53 -18.18 -17.68 9.36
CA VAL A 53 -19.09 -18.55 8.61
C VAL A 53 -19.81 -17.71 7.55
N LEU A 54 -19.87 -18.21 6.32
CA LEU A 54 -20.44 -17.48 5.20
C LEU A 54 -21.84 -17.98 4.89
N VAL A 55 -22.75 -17.03 4.72
CA VAL A 55 -24.15 -17.27 4.37
C VAL A 55 -24.40 -16.74 2.97
N GLY A 56 -25.10 -17.51 2.15
CA GLY A 56 -25.44 -17.18 0.77
C GLY A 56 -25.56 -18.44 -0.09
N ASP A 57 -25.82 -18.26 -1.38
CA ASP A 57 -25.66 -19.36 -2.33
C ASP A 57 -24.20 -19.81 -2.42
N GLU A 58 -23.99 -21.02 -2.95
CA GLU A 58 -22.68 -21.66 -3.02
C GLU A 58 -21.62 -20.80 -3.72
N GLN A 59 -21.99 -20.15 -4.82
CA GLN A 59 -21.05 -19.38 -5.62
C GLN A 59 -20.65 -18.08 -4.93
N ALA A 60 -21.62 -17.37 -4.36
CA ALA A 60 -21.38 -16.16 -3.58
C ALA A 60 -20.55 -16.46 -2.32
N ALA A 61 -20.88 -17.53 -1.59
CA ALA A 61 -20.17 -17.92 -0.38
C ALA A 61 -18.70 -18.29 -0.67
N TYR A 62 -18.45 -19.08 -1.71
CA TYR A 62 -17.09 -19.40 -2.14
C TYR A 62 -16.29 -18.16 -2.55
N GLY A 63 -16.88 -17.28 -3.36
CA GLY A 63 -16.24 -16.05 -3.82
C GLY A 63 -15.89 -15.10 -2.67
N ASN A 64 -16.85 -14.87 -1.77
CA ASN A 64 -16.66 -14.02 -0.59
C ASN A 64 -15.59 -14.59 0.35
N GLY A 65 -15.59 -15.91 0.59
CA GLY A 65 -14.59 -16.54 1.43
C GLY A 65 -13.19 -16.42 0.86
N SER A 66 -13.05 -16.64 -0.45
CA SER A 66 -11.77 -16.53 -1.14
C SER A 66 -11.22 -15.11 -1.08
N PHE A 67 -12.09 -14.12 -1.23
CA PHE A 67 -11.74 -12.70 -1.07
C PHE A 67 -11.29 -12.39 0.37
N ILE A 68 -12.08 -12.78 1.37
CA ILE A 68 -11.77 -12.53 2.79
C ILE A 68 -10.46 -13.20 3.19
N ALA A 69 -10.24 -14.46 2.79
CA ALA A 69 -9.02 -15.19 3.11
C ALA A 69 -7.77 -14.49 2.54
N ARG A 70 -7.83 -14.01 1.30
CA ARG A 70 -6.72 -13.25 0.69
C ARG A 70 -6.50 -11.89 1.32
N ALA A 71 -7.57 -11.22 1.76
CA ALA A 71 -7.48 -9.89 2.37
C ALA A 71 -6.50 -9.85 3.55
N ARG A 72 -6.29 -10.97 4.27
CA ARG A 72 -5.33 -11.02 5.38
C ARG A 72 -3.89 -10.76 4.94
N ASN A 73 -3.53 -11.08 3.70
CA ASN A 73 -2.21 -10.80 3.11
C ASN A 73 -2.23 -9.51 2.29
N ASP A 74 -3.30 -9.29 1.51
CA ASP A 74 -3.37 -8.17 0.58
C ASP A 74 -3.48 -6.82 1.31
N VAL A 75 -4.27 -6.74 2.39
CA VAL A 75 -4.45 -5.46 3.12
C VAL A 75 -3.15 -4.95 3.75
N PRO A 76 -2.38 -5.76 4.52
CA PRO A 76 -1.07 -5.32 5.03
C PRO A 76 -0.12 -4.88 3.92
N TYR A 77 -0.06 -5.63 2.82
CA TYR A 77 0.76 -5.30 1.66
C TYR A 77 0.38 -3.92 1.07
N LEU A 78 -0.92 -3.70 0.83
CA LEU A 78 -1.43 -2.45 0.28
C LEU A 78 -1.20 -1.26 1.22
N LEU A 79 -1.35 -1.45 2.53
CA LEU A 79 -1.05 -0.42 3.54
C LEU A 79 0.44 -0.05 3.52
N GLY A 80 1.33 -1.04 3.40
CA GLY A 80 2.77 -0.83 3.26
C GLY A 80 3.12 -0.07 1.97
N ARG A 81 2.55 -0.47 0.83
CA ARG A 81 2.73 0.23 -0.46
C ARG A 81 2.23 1.66 -0.41
N LEU A 82 1.06 1.91 0.19
CA LEU A 82 0.54 3.26 0.34
C LEU A 82 1.43 4.15 1.22
N ALA A 83 1.95 3.61 2.32
CA ALA A 83 2.87 4.34 3.19
C ALA A 83 4.15 4.74 2.45
N HIS A 84 4.72 3.81 1.68
CA HIS A 84 5.89 4.07 0.85
C HIS A 84 5.64 5.14 -0.21
N LEU A 85 4.54 5.04 -0.98
CA LEU A 85 4.19 6.04 -1.99
C LEU A 85 3.95 7.43 -1.38
N LYS A 86 3.36 7.50 -0.18
CA LYS A 86 3.20 8.78 0.53
C LYS A 86 4.54 9.42 0.91
N ALA A 87 5.52 8.62 1.35
CA ALA A 87 6.86 9.10 1.65
C ALA A 87 7.54 9.62 0.38
N GLU A 88 7.51 8.86 -0.71
CA GLU A 88 8.08 9.30 -2.00
C GLU A 88 7.45 10.61 -2.49
N LEU A 89 6.13 10.76 -2.39
CA LEU A 89 5.45 12.00 -2.74
C LEU A 89 5.86 13.18 -1.84
N ALA A 90 6.07 12.94 -0.55
CA ALA A 90 6.51 13.98 0.38
C ALA A 90 7.94 14.45 0.04
N ASP A 91 8.84 13.52 -0.27
CA ASP A 91 10.23 13.79 -0.64
C ASP A 91 10.29 14.57 -1.97
N ARG A 92 9.58 14.08 -3.00
CA ARG A 92 9.50 14.80 -4.29
C ARG A 92 8.84 16.17 -4.15
N ALA A 93 7.86 16.32 -3.25
CA ALA A 93 7.28 17.63 -2.97
C ALA A 93 8.26 18.57 -2.26
N GLN A 94 9.15 18.04 -1.42
CA GLN A 94 10.21 18.81 -0.80
C GLN A 94 11.25 19.28 -1.82
N GLU A 95 11.78 18.38 -2.64
CA GLU A 95 12.69 18.73 -3.74
C GLU A 95 12.10 19.81 -4.64
N ASN A 96 10.83 19.66 -5.04
CA ASN A 96 10.15 20.67 -5.85
C ASN A 96 10.05 22.03 -5.14
N ARG A 97 9.84 22.06 -3.82
CA ARG A 97 9.83 23.33 -3.07
C ARG A 97 11.22 23.97 -3.03
N GLU A 98 12.27 23.18 -2.90
CA GLU A 98 13.65 23.65 -2.88
C GLU A 98 14.08 24.20 -4.25
N LEU A 99 13.82 23.44 -5.32
CA LEU A 99 14.07 23.88 -6.69
C LEU A 99 13.32 25.17 -7.04
N ARG A 100 12.05 25.30 -6.63
CA ARG A 100 11.26 26.53 -6.83
C ARG A 100 11.84 27.72 -6.08
N ARG A 101 12.36 27.51 -4.85
CA ARG A 101 13.04 28.58 -4.09
C ARG A 101 14.34 29.00 -4.77
N GLU A 102 15.12 28.05 -5.28
CA GLU A 102 16.35 28.33 -6.01
C GLU A 102 16.10 29.07 -7.32
N ALA A 103 15.13 28.62 -8.09
CA ALA A 103 14.69 29.31 -9.30
C ALA A 103 14.21 30.74 -9.01
N GLY A 104 13.45 30.94 -7.93
CA GLY A 104 13.03 32.27 -7.48
C GLY A 104 14.22 33.16 -7.14
N ARG A 105 15.20 32.65 -6.37
CA ARG A 105 16.44 33.39 -6.06
C ARG A 105 17.24 33.76 -7.30
N ALA A 106 17.33 32.85 -8.27
CA ALA A 106 18.00 33.12 -9.54
C ALA A 106 17.28 34.22 -10.33
N ALA A 107 15.94 34.18 -10.38
CA ALA A 107 15.13 35.20 -11.02
C ALA A 107 15.33 36.58 -10.37
N ASP A 108 15.35 36.66 -9.04
CA ASP A 108 15.60 37.91 -8.31
C ASP A 108 16.99 38.49 -8.63
N LEU A 109 18.02 37.64 -8.74
CA LEU A 109 19.37 38.04 -9.13
C LEU A 109 19.42 38.60 -10.56
N ILE A 110 18.69 37.99 -11.50
CA ILE A 110 18.57 38.48 -12.88
C ILE A 110 17.91 39.85 -12.91
N VAL A 111 16.81 40.02 -12.18
CA VAL A 111 16.10 41.31 -12.08
C VAL A 111 17.01 42.39 -11.47
N ALA A 112 17.85 42.03 -10.51
CA ALA A 112 18.83 42.92 -9.91
C ALA A 112 20.08 43.20 -10.80
N GLY A 113 20.14 42.65 -12.02
CA GLY A 113 21.28 42.81 -12.94
C GLY A 113 22.51 41.98 -12.57
N LYS A 114 22.41 41.05 -11.62
CA LYS A 114 23.51 40.20 -11.12
C LYS A 114 23.57 38.87 -11.88
N ASN A 115 23.69 38.95 -13.21
CA ASN A 115 23.58 37.80 -14.10
C ASN A 115 24.61 36.71 -13.81
N ASP A 116 25.87 37.06 -13.49
CA ASP A 116 26.92 36.07 -13.20
C ASP A 116 26.63 35.25 -11.93
N GLN A 117 26.02 35.88 -10.93
CA GLN A 117 25.58 35.21 -9.70
C GLN A 117 24.38 34.30 -9.97
N ALA A 118 23.43 34.75 -10.79
CA ALA A 118 22.29 33.93 -11.20
C ALA A 118 22.73 32.69 -11.99
N VAL A 119 23.66 32.85 -12.95
CA VAL A 119 24.23 31.73 -13.73
C VAL A 119 24.98 30.76 -12.83
N SER A 120 25.76 31.28 -11.87
CA SER A 120 26.47 30.43 -10.90
C SER A 120 25.49 29.62 -10.05
N LEU A 121 24.39 30.23 -9.59
CA LEU A 121 23.36 29.54 -8.81
C LEU A 121 22.65 28.46 -9.63
N LEU A 122 22.22 28.77 -10.85
CA LEU A 122 21.55 27.81 -11.74
C LEU A 122 22.45 26.62 -12.11
N ARG A 123 23.77 26.83 -12.25
CA ARG A 123 24.74 25.74 -12.51
C ARG A 123 24.89 24.75 -11.35
N HIS A 124 24.54 25.15 -10.14
CA HIS A 124 24.61 24.29 -8.95
C HIS A 124 23.24 23.74 -8.55
N MET A 125 22.17 24.09 -9.27
CA MET A 125 20.88 23.44 -9.07
C MET A 125 21.01 21.98 -9.49
N PRO A 126 20.54 21.03 -8.66
CA PRO A 126 20.51 19.63 -9.04
C PRO A 126 19.65 19.49 -10.30
N ASP A 127 20.17 18.76 -11.30
CA ASP A 127 19.41 18.43 -12.49
C ASP A 127 18.14 17.71 -12.05
N PRO A 128 16.94 18.12 -12.50
CA PRO A 128 15.76 17.34 -12.21
C PRO A 128 16.01 15.98 -12.85
N GLU A 129 16.12 14.93 -12.02
CA GLU A 129 16.16 13.55 -12.52
C GLU A 129 14.91 13.37 -13.40
N ILE A 130 15.09 13.45 -14.72
CA ILE A 130 14.07 13.03 -15.68
C ILE A 130 14.01 11.53 -15.51
N THR A 131 13.21 11.11 -14.52
CA THR A 131 12.96 9.71 -14.25
C THR A 131 12.08 9.26 -15.41
N ASN A 132 12.71 8.87 -16.52
CA ASN A 132 12.10 8.06 -17.56
C ASN A 132 11.79 6.71 -16.90
N GLN A 133 10.70 6.67 -16.12
CA GLN A 133 10.05 5.42 -15.80
C GLN A 133 9.42 4.93 -17.10
N THR A 134 10.19 4.15 -17.84
CA THR A 134 9.69 3.25 -18.87
C THR A 134 8.61 2.41 -18.19
N VAL A 135 7.35 2.77 -18.46
CA VAL A 135 6.21 1.93 -18.14
C VAL A 135 6.28 0.77 -19.11
N GLU A 136 7.02 -0.27 -18.75
CA GLU A 136 6.82 -1.59 -19.35
C GLU A 136 5.53 -2.17 -18.75
N ALA A 137 4.54 -2.33 -19.61
CA ALA A 137 3.30 -3.06 -19.39
C ALA A 137 3.27 -4.27 -20.32
#